data_AF-A0A7S6MYG1-F1
#
_entry.id   AF-A0A7S6MYG1-F1
#
_cell.length_a   1.000
_cell.length_b   1.000
_cell.length_c   1.000
_cell.angle_alpha   90.00
_cell.angle_beta   90.00
_cell.angle_gamma   90.00
#
_symmetry.space_group_name_H-M   'P 1'
#
loop_
_entity.id
_entity.type
_entity.pdbx_description
1 polymer ?
#
loop_
_entity_poly.entity_id
_entity_poly.type
_entity_poly.pdbx_seq_one_letter_code
_entity_poly.pdbx_strand_id
1 'polypeptide(L)'
;MLHKILLLVFVFASLAVPQNYKGVENCQMCHSGPLRSFPGFSSWEATLHSQIHLPPSATTMKGNYTQTVSMGASYGNATVTFRVDGSNYFIQLNPASGSMVEYQVVFTYGGGWKQRYLVKIGDSYYMPPVQWNLNKYKDNSSGGWVSYNPQNWFTSTGALKPIDNTFRTKSWDKNCAGCHVVPGTNTNTVNKVVNGSDTSWVYGWANSNSVKNIVVGCESCHGHTTGFAGGGHANPLTGLSYDRKLEVCAQCHFRGKSNAGTHEYPYDEATGKVFQPGETLANYIIEAPGLWPDGKSSKQHHQQSQDYKFSAHFSESSGMTCVTCHDPHQETAFPHQLKEDFNSMTPGVGCVKCHADKAAETNGRNNHSKHLQAMSQCANCHMTHTAVTAKAYDISSHAFTVIRPSATLDLATSTNGMINTCAAACHRNGQGTRGFGPNFGITDASLTNWAEATDIALADTLWRYYQIMYNIVGIKQESNTTPETFTLAQNYPNPFNPTTTIKFAVAKDAKVRLEIYSVDGQLVNVLVNQQMSAGSYSAQWDAKSITGLTVPSGIYLYRLTADNAVVMTKKMVLMK
;
A
#
# COMPACT_ATOMS: atom_id res chain seq x y z
N MET A 1 51.53 52.10 -2.99
CA MET A 1 51.40 50.63 -2.82
C MET A 1 49.93 50.26 -2.96
N LEU A 2 49.51 49.73 -4.11
CA LEU A 2 48.23 49.02 -4.26
C LEU A 2 48.34 48.14 -5.50
N HIS A 3 48.73 46.88 -5.27
CA HIS A 3 48.72 45.84 -6.30
C HIS A 3 47.28 45.40 -6.51
N LYS A 4 46.75 45.62 -7.72
CA LYS A 4 45.49 45.01 -8.17
C LYS A 4 45.77 43.52 -8.45
N ILE A 5 45.35 42.66 -7.53
CA ILE A 5 45.30 41.21 -7.74
C ILE A 5 44.08 40.93 -8.61
N LEU A 6 44.33 40.52 -9.86
CA LEU A 6 43.32 40.01 -10.77
C LEU A 6 42.95 38.59 -10.31
N LEU A 7 41.83 38.44 -9.60
CA LEU A 7 41.31 37.12 -9.24
C LEU A 7 40.71 36.48 -10.50
N LEU A 8 41.46 35.58 -11.13
CA LEU A 8 40.91 34.65 -12.12
C LEU A 8 39.98 33.67 -11.39
N VAL A 9 38.67 33.86 -11.56
CA VAL A 9 37.66 32.87 -11.18
C VAL A 9 37.77 31.72 -12.19
N PHE A 10 38.49 30.67 -11.84
CA PHE A 10 38.41 29.39 -12.54
C PHE A 10 37.03 28.79 -12.27
N VAL A 11 36.13 28.90 -13.25
CA VAL A 11 34.94 28.05 -13.31
C VAL A 11 35.44 26.64 -13.59
N PHE A 12 35.60 25.84 -12.53
CA PHE A 12 35.71 24.40 -12.68
C PHE A 12 34.35 23.90 -13.18
N ALA A 13 34.23 23.73 -14.51
CA ALA A 13 33.26 22.77 -15.03
C ALA A 13 33.64 21.42 -14.39
N SER A 14 32.80 20.93 -13.48
CA SER A 14 32.98 19.60 -12.92
C SER A 14 32.84 18.60 -14.05
N LEU A 15 33.97 18.14 -14.59
CA LEU A 15 34.02 16.99 -15.46
C LEU A 15 33.49 15.81 -14.64
N ALA A 16 32.29 15.33 -14.99
CA ALA A 16 31.72 14.14 -14.38
C ALA A 16 32.71 12.97 -14.55
N VAL A 17 33.21 12.44 -13.44
CA VAL A 17 34.06 11.25 -13.43
C VAL A 17 33.26 10.10 -14.06
N PRO A 18 33.84 9.33 -15.02
CA PRO A 18 33.14 8.20 -15.63
C PRO A 18 32.65 7.20 -14.60
N GLN A 19 31.34 7.04 -14.51
CA GLN A 19 30.70 6.07 -13.64
C GLN A 19 30.86 4.68 -14.25
N ASN A 20 31.78 3.85 -13.76
CA ASN A 20 32.12 2.54 -14.36
C ASN A 20 31.11 1.44 -13.99
N TYR A 21 29.92 1.49 -14.59
CA TYR A 21 28.97 0.39 -14.58
C TYR A 21 29.34 -0.70 -15.57
N LYS A 22 29.03 -1.94 -15.21
CA LYS A 22 29.45 -3.13 -15.95
C LYS A 22 28.26 -3.94 -16.48
N GLY A 23 27.03 -3.70 -16.03
CA GLY A 23 25.87 -4.50 -16.42
C GLY A 23 25.78 -5.82 -15.66
N VAL A 24 24.58 -6.39 -15.62
CA VAL A 24 24.28 -7.56 -14.78
C VAL A 24 25.00 -8.84 -15.22
N GLU A 25 25.38 -8.97 -16.50
CA GLU A 25 26.10 -10.15 -16.99
C GLU A 25 27.49 -10.30 -16.34
N ASN A 26 28.13 -9.18 -15.98
CA ASN A 26 29.43 -9.23 -15.30
C ASN A 26 29.30 -9.76 -13.87
N CYS A 27 28.17 -9.51 -13.20
CA CYS A 27 27.89 -10.08 -11.88
C CYS A 27 27.67 -11.60 -11.97
N GLN A 28 27.02 -12.07 -13.03
CA GLN A 28 26.75 -13.50 -13.26
C GLN A 28 28.00 -14.37 -13.14
N MET A 29 29.11 -13.95 -13.76
CA MET A 29 30.35 -14.73 -13.82
C MET A 29 30.87 -15.17 -12.43
N CYS A 30 30.69 -14.33 -11.41
CA CYS A 30 31.14 -14.62 -10.05
C CYS A 30 30.01 -15.07 -9.10
N HIS A 31 28.75 -14.78 -9.44
CA HIS A 31 27.59 -15.00 -8.57
C HIS A 31 26.61 -16.08 -9.07
N SER A 32 26.96 -16.82 -10.12
CA SER A 32 26.19 -17.97 -10.62
C SER A 32 26.96 -19.31 -10.55
N GLY A 33 28.11 -19.35 -9.87
CA GLY A 33 29.04 -20.49 -9.89
C GLY A 33 29.09 -21.33 -8.60
N PRO A 34 29.57 -22.59 -8.67
CA PRO A 34 29.66 -23.53 -7.54
C PRO A 34 30.74 -23.16 -6.49
N LEU A 35 31.52 -22.10 -6.75
CA LEU A 35 32.64 -21.65 -5.91
C LEU A 35 32.20 -20.81 -4.70
N ARG A 36 30.91 -20.46 -4.59
CA ARG A 36 30.31 -19.85 -3.40
C ARG A 36 28.94 -20.48 -3.17
N SER A 37 28.58 -20.71 -1.91
CA SER A 37 27.28 -21.22 -1.45
C SER A 37 26.12 -20.23 -1.64
N PHE A 38 26.24 -19.26 -2.55
CA PHE A 38 25.29 -18.17 -2.75
C PHE A 38 24.66 -18.24 -4.15
N PRO A 39 23.43 -18.77 -4.30
CA PRO A 39 22.70 -18.83 -5.57
C PRO A 39 22.06 -17.49 -5.96
N GLY A 40 22.51 -16.37 -5.38
CA GLY A 40 21.77 -15.11 -5.44
C GLY A 40 21.56 -14.54 -6.84
N PHE A 41 22.43 -14.82 -7.82
CA PHE A 41 22.20 -14.38 -9.20
C PHE A 41 21.03 -15.14 -9.87
N SER A 42 21.03 -16.47 -9.79
CA SER A 42 19.97 -17.29 -10.39
C SER A 42 18.63 -17.10 -9.66
N SER A 43 18.68 -16.89 -8.34
CA SER A 43 17.49 -16.57 -7.55
C SER A 43 16.95 -15.18 -7.94
N TRP A 44 17.83 -14.18 -8.09
CA TRP A 44 17.46 -12.84 -8.57
C TRP A 44 16.82 -12.87 -9.97
N GLU A 45 17.31 -13.70 -10.90
CA GLU A 45 16.72 -13.87 -12.24
C GLU A 45 15.26 -14.39 -12.21
N ALA A 46 14.82 -15.00 -11.10
CA ALA A 46 13.43 -15.43 -10.91
C ALA A 46 12.52 -14.35 -10.29
N THR A 47 13.09 -13.23 -9.83
CA THR A 47 12.35 -12.16 -9.15
C THR A 47 11.58 -11.27 -10.12
N LEU A 48 10.60 -10.52 -9.61
CA LEU A 48 10.01 -9.43 -10.39
C LEU A 48 10.98 -8.27 -10.64
N HIS A 49 12.09 -8.13 -9.88
CA HIS A 49 13.09 -7.09 -10.16
C HIS A 49 13.79 -7.32 -11.50
N SER A 50 14.13 -8.57 -11.82
CA SER A 50 14.75 -8.95 -13.10
C SER A 50 13.72 -9.14 -14.22
N GLN A 51 12.50 -9.56 -13.90
CA GLN A 51 11.47 -9.92 -14.89
C GLN A 51 10.44 -8.82 -15.15
N ILE A 52 10.65 -7.60 -14.63
CA ILE A 52 9.68 -6.51 -14.78
C ILE A 52 9.53 -6.06 -16.24
N HIS A 53 10.57 -6.22 -17.06
CA HIS A 53 10.49 -6.09 -18.52
C HIS A 53 10.97 -7.37 -19.18
N LEU A 54 10.17 -7.90 -20.10
CA LEU A 54 10.53 -9.08 -20.88
C LEU A 54 10.28 -8.83 -22.36
N PRO A 55 11.14 -9.34 -23.26
CA PRO A 55 10.88 -9.31 -24.70
C PRO A 55 9.54 -9.99 -25.02
N PRO A 56 8.80 -9.52 -26.05
CA PRO A 56 7.55 -10.13 -26.45
C PRO A 56 7.78 -11.51 -27.06
N SER A 57 6.99 -12.49 -26.62
CA SER A 57 6.96 -13.86 -27.10
C SER A 57 5.59 -14.47 -26.81
N ALA A 58 5.34 -15.67 -27.31
CA ALA A 58 4.10 -16.39 -27.03
C ALA A 58 3.90 -16.68 -25.54
N THR A 59 4.98 -16.69 -24.75
CA THR A 59 4.93 -16.96 -23.29
C THR A 59 4.90 -15.69 -22.45
N THR A 60 5.42 -14.57 -22.95
CA THR A 60 5.47 -13.31 -22.20
C THR A 60 4.27 -12.42 -22.48
N MET A 61 3.69 -12.48 -23.68
CA MET A 61 2.52 -11.69 -24.08
C MET A 61 1.24 -12.25 -23.47
N LYS A 62 0.60 -11.49 -22.58
CA LYS A 62 -0.66 -11.86 -21.93
C LYS A 62 -1.79 -11.02 -22.48
N GLY A 63 -2.96 -11.60 -22.69
CA GLY A 63 -4.17 -10.85 -23.03
C GLY A 63 -5.02 -11.53 -24.10
N ASN A 64 -6.30 -11.15 -24.13
CA ASN A 64 -7.19 -11.57 -25.20
C ASN A 64 -6.73 -10.91 -26.51
N TYR A 65 -6.71 -11.70 -27.59
CA TYR A 65 -6.25 -11.23 -28.89
C TYR A 65 -7.09 -10.09 -29.44
N THR A 66 -8.40 -10.04 -29.14
CA THR A 66 -9.26 -8.89 -29.47
C THR A 66 -10.25 -8.67 -28.34
N GLN A 67 -10.33 -7.43 -27.83
CA GLN A 67 -11.35 -7.04 -26.86
C GLN A 67 -11.70 -5.55 -27.00
N THR A 68 -12.99 -5.22 -26.91
CA THR A 68 -13.46 -3.84 -26.72
C THR A 68 -13.33 -3.47 -25.26
N VAL A 69 -12.59 -2.38 -24.98
CA VAL A 69 -12.30 -1.89 -23.63
C VAL A 69 -12.95 -0.52 -23.47
N SER A 70 -13.65 -0.31 -22.36
CA SER A 70 -14.09 1.04 -22.00
C SER A 70 -12.88 1.86 -21.57
N MET A 71 -12.67 3.00 -22.24
CA MET A 71 -11.65 3.98 -21.89
C MET A 71 -12.16 4.99 -20.86
N GLY A 72 -13.34 4.75 -20.27
CA GLY A 72 -14.01 5.66 -19.34
C GLY A 72 -15.06 6.53 -20.02
N ALA A 73 -15.97 7.07 -19.22
CA ALA A 73 -17.14 7.81 -19.71
C ALA A 73 -16.79 9.00 -20.63
N SER A 74 -15.63 9.64 -20.40
CA SER A 74 -15.17 10.80 -21.18
C SER A 74 -14.41 10.46 -22.46
N TYR A 75 -14.04 9.19 -22.68
CA TYR A 75 -13.17 8.78 -23.80
C TYR A 75 -13.78 7.69 -24.69
N GLY A 76 -14.95 7.16 -24.31
CA GLY A 76 -15.65 6.13 -25.08
C GLY A 76 -14.99 4.76 -24.99
N ASN A 77 -15.18 3.95 -26.03
CA ASN A 77 -14.62 2.60 -26.12
C ASN A 77 -13.55 2.54 -27.21
N ALA A 78 -12.56 1.67 -27.03
CA ALA A 78 -11.65 1.29 -28.09
C ALA A 78 -11.51 -0.23 -28.17
N THR A 79 -11.48 -0.76 -29.38
CA THR A 79 -11.15 -2.16 -29.63
C THR A 79 -9.64 -2.30 -29.70
N VAL A 80 -9.11 -3.19 -28.86
CA VAL A 80 -7.69 -3.48 -28.74
C VAL A 80 -7.46 -4.85 -29.34
N THR A 81 -6.54 -4.93 -30.30
CA THR A 81 -6.19 -6.19 -30.96
C THR A 81 -4.68 -6.43 -30.84
N PHE A 82 -4.28 -7.64 -30.47
CA PHE A 82 -2.92 -8.10 -30.68
C PHE A 82 -2.78 -8.75 -32.04
N ARG A 83 -1.81 -8.26 -32.82
CA ARG A 83 -1.39 -8.87 -34.08
C ARG A 83 0.01 -9.45 -33.91
N VAL A 84 0.23 -10.62 -34.48
CA VAL A 84 1.54 -11.29 -34.52
C VAL A 84 1.98 -11.38 -35.98
N ASP A 85 3.24 -11.02 -36.24
CA ASP A 85 3.86 -11.05 -37.58
C ASP A 85 5.26 -11.66 -37.47
N GLY A 86 5.37 -12.95 -37.79
CA GLY A 86 6.58 -13.72 -37.50
C GLY A 86 6.89 -13.71 -36.00
N SER A 87 8.04 -13.16 -35.62
CA SER A 87 8.46 -12.98 -34.22
C SER A 87 8.04 -11.64 -33.60
N ASN A 88 7.42 -10.75 -34.37
CA ASN A 88 7.03 -9.42 -33.93
C ASN A 88 5.60 -9.40 -33.40
N TYR A 89 5.39 -8.63 -32.33
CA TYR A 89 4.08 -8.44 -31.70
C TYR A 89 3.67 -6.99 -31.83
N PHE A 90 2.40 -6.76 -32.13
CA PHE A 90 1.84 -5.43 -32.33
C PHE A 90 0.57 -5.27 -31.51
N ILE A 91 0.36 -4.06 -31.01
CA ILE A 91 -0.92 -3.64 -30.43
C ILE A 91 -1.60 -2.68 -31.39
N GLN A 92 -2.82 -3.03 -31.79
CA GLN A 92 -3.69 -2.20 -32.60
C GLN A 92 -4.71 -1.53 -31.68
N LEU A 93 -4.79 -0.21 -31.74
CA LEU A 93 -5.79 0.59 -31.02
C LEU A 93 -6.79 1.12 -32.04
N ASN A 94 -8.02 0.63 -31.96
CA ASN A 94 -9.12 1.05 -32.82
C ASN A 94 -10.18 1.80 -32.00
N PRO A 95 -10.06 3.14 -31.86
CA PRO A 95 -11.08 3.93 -31.18
C PRO A 95 -12.42 3.88 -31.92
N ALA A 96 -13.53 3.98 -31.19
CA ALA A 96 -14.85 4.12 -31.81
C ALA A 96 -14.96 5.36 -32.73
N SER A 97 -14.15 6.39 -32.46
CA SER A 97 -14.02 7.59 -33.27
C SER A 97 -12.57 7.77 -33.75
N GLY A 98 -12.39 7.87 -35.07
CA GLY A 98 -11.07 8.07 -35.69
C GLY A 98 -10.55 6.82 -36.40
N SER A 99 -9.25 6.77 -36.64
CA SER A 99 -8.58 5.67 -37.35
C SER A 99 -7.83 4.75 -36.41
N MET A 100 -7.77 3.47 -36.77
CA MET A 100 -6.92 2.50 -36.09
C MET A 100 -5.45 2.88 -36.25
N VAL A 101 -4.68 2.71 -35.18
CA VAL A 101 -3.22 2.82 -35.18
C VAL A 101 -2.61 1.51 -34.71
N GLU A 102 -1.46 1.16 -35.26
CA GLU A 102 -0.70 -0.03 -34.90
C GLU A 102 0.68 0.36 -34.37
N TYR A 103 1.10 -0.26 -33.26
CA TYR A 103 2.42 -0.06 -32.71
C TYR A 103 3.09 -1.40 -32.38
N GLN A 104 4.37 -1.53 -32.72
CA GLN A 104 5.17 -2.68 -32.33
C GLN A 104 5.40 -2.67 -30.81
N VAL A 105 5.09 -3.79 -30.17
CA VAL A 105 5.46 -4.05 -28.78
C VAL A 105 6.93 -4.44 -28.75
N VAL A 106 7.71 -3.73 -27.95
CA VAL A 106 9.15 -4.00 -27.77
C VAL A 106 9.44 -4.73 -26.47
N PHE A 107 8.62 -4.51 -25.44
CA PHE A 107 8.72 -5.15 -24.13
C PHE A 107 7.33 -5.30 -23.54
N THR A 108 7.14 -6.37 -22.79
CA THR A 108 6.11 -6.41 -21.75
C THR A 108 6.62 -5.67 -20.52
N TYR A 109 5.71 -5.07 -19.74
CA TYR A 109 6.03 -4.32 -18.53
C TYR A 109 5.10 -4.71 -17.39
N GLY A 110 5.66 -5.17 -16.27
CA GLY A 110 4.92 -5.47 -15.05
C GLY A 110 5.08 -6.93 -14.60
N GLY A 111 4.09 -7.43 -13.88
CA GLY A 111 4.14 -8.73 -13.21
C GLY A 111 3.19 -8.78 -12.01
N GLY A 112 3.11 -9.94 -11.38
CA GLY A 112 2.23 -10.15 -10.23
C GLY A 112 0.75 -10.13 -10.60
N TRP A 113 0.10 -8.96 -10.54
CA TRP A 113 -1.34 -8.79 -10.79
C TRP A 113 -1.68 -8.15 -12.14
N LYS A 114 -0.69 -7.61 -12.85
CA LYS A 114 -0.93 -6.89 -14.11
C LYS A 114 0.22 -7.00 -15.10
N GLN A 115 -0.08 -6.78 -16.37
CA GLN A 115 0.89 -6.57 -17.44
C GLN A 115 0.47 -5.40 -18.33
N ARG A 116 1.47 -4.64 -18.76
CA ARG A 116 1.41 -3.56 -19.75
C ARG A 116 2.41 -3.87 -20.85
N TYR A 117 2.48 -2.98 -21.83
CA TYR A 117 3.31 -3.13 -23.02
C TYR A 117 4.04 -1.81 -23.24
N LEU A 118 5.30 -1.89 -23.63
CA LEU A 118 6.04 -0.75 -24.14
C LEU A 118 6.03 -0.83 -25.66
N VAL A 119 5.65 0.28 -26.28
CA VAL A 119 5.66 0.45 -27.73
C VAL A 119 6.59 1.59 -28.10
N LYS A 120 7.18 1.53 -29.30
CA LYS A 120 8.10 2.57 -29.77
C LYS A 120 7.37 3.58 -30.66
N ILE A 121 7.52 4.87 -30.38
CA ILE A 121 7.01 5.98 -31.20
C ILE A 121 8.15 6.99 -31.39
N GLY A 122 8.69 7.06 -32.61
CA GLY A 122 9.97 7.71 -32.84
C GLY A 122 11.08 6.97 -32.09
N ASP A 123 11.89 7.68 -31.31
CA ASP A 123 12.97 7.11 -30.49
C ASP A 123 12.62 6.90 -29.02
N SER A 124 11.40 7.22 -28.61
CA SER A 124 10.92 7.06 -27.23
C SER A 124 9.93 5.91 -27.10
N TYR A 125 9.80 5.40 -25.88
CA TYR A 125 8.90 4.34 -25.50
C TYR A 125 7.66 4.90 -24.81
N TYR A 126 6.50 4.27 -25.05
CA TYR A 126 5.23 4.67 -24.49
C TYR A 126 4.45 3.45 -24.00
N MET A 127 3.61 3.65 -22.99
CA MET A 127 2.64 2.66 -22.53
C MET A 127 1.29 2.94 -23.20
N PRO A 128 0.73 2.02 -24.02
CA PRO A 128 -0.61 2.11 -24.56
C PRO A 128 -1.67 2.34 -23.46
N PRO A 129 -2.88 2.82 -23.81
CA PRO A 129 -3.90 3.21 -22.84
C PRO A 129 -4.62 2.02 -22.19
N VAL A 130 -3.95 0.87 -22.12
CA VAL A 130 -4.52 -0.41 -21.69
C VAL A 130 -3.54 -1.20 -20.84
N GLN A 131 -4.11 -2.04 -19.99
CA GLN A 131 -3.40 -2.94 -19.09
C GLN A 131 -4.19 -4.25 -19.00
N TRP A 132 -3.48 -5.37 -18.95
CA TRP A 132 -4.04 -6.67 -18.66
C TRP A 132 -3.99 -6.94 -17.15
N ASN A 133 -5.14 -7.13 -16.51
CA ASN A 133 -5.23 -7.52 -15.09
C ASN A 133 -5.41 -9.02 -14.97
N LEU A 134 -4.55 -9.69 -14.20
CA LEU A 134 -4.63 -11.13 -13.95
C LEU A 134 -5.71 -11.41 -12.91
N ASN A 135 -6.42 -12.54 -13.04
CA ASN A 135 -7.43 -12.93 -12.06
C ASN A 135 -6.82 -13.44 -10.74
N LYS A 136 -5.60 -13.95 -10.78
CA LYS A 136 -4.88 -14.44 -9.60
C LYS A 136 -3.41 -14.02 -9.71
N TYR A 137 -2.78 -13.75 -8.57
CA TYR A 137 -1.38 -13.32 -8.51
C TYR A 137 -0.48 -14.34 -9.22
N LYS A 138 0.30 -13.86 -10.19
CA LYS A 138 1.20 -14.66 -11.07
C LYS A 138 0.49 -15.77 -11.87
N ASP A 139 -0.84 -15.77 -11.95
CA ASP A 139 -1.58 -16.75 -12.73
C ASP A 139 -1.87 -16.23 -14.15
N ASN A 140 -1.05 -16.68 -15.10
CA ASN A 140 -1.11 -16.23 -16.48
C ASN A 140 -2.26 -16.87 -17.29
N SER A 141 -3.06 -17.76 -16.70
CA SER A 141 -4.12 -18.48 -17.42
C SER A 141 -5.34 -17.60 -17.72
N SER A 142 -5.57 -16.54 -16.95
CA SER A 142 -6.77 -15.71 -17.10
C SER A 142 -6.61 -14.27 -16.59
N GLY A 143 -7.40 -13.38 -17.18
CA GLY A 143 -7.41 -11.97 -16.85
C GLY A 143 -8.40 -11.19 -17.71
N GLY A 144 -8.29 -9.87 -17.69
CA GLY A 144 -9.11 -8.98 -18.50
C GLY A 144 -8.41 -7.65 -18.81
N TRP A 145 -8.73 -7.08 -19.96
CA TRP A 145 -8.27 -5.75 -20.34
C TRP A 145 -8.99 -4.67 -19.53
N VAL A 146 -8.23 -3.70 -19.05
CA VAL A 146 -8.73 -2.48 -18.41
C VAL A 146 -8.06 -1.25 -19.00
N SER A 147 -8.72 -0.10 -18.94
CA SER A 147 -8.13 1.17 -19.34
C SER A 147 -6.96 1.54 -18.43
N TYR A 148 -5.92 2.12 -19.01
CA TYR A 148 -4.76 2.64 -18.29
C TYR A 148 -4.40 4.03 -18.79
N ASN A 149 -4.60 5.05 -17.96
CA ASN A 149 -4.34 6.45 -18.32
C ASN A 149 -4.89 6.88 -19.71
N PRO A 150 -6.17 6.62 -20.03
CA PRO A 150 -6.76 6.95 -21.33
C PRO A 150 -6.66 8.44 -21.67
N GLN A 151 -6.63 9.32 -20.66
CA GLN A 151 -6.44 10.76 -20.82
C GLN A 151 -5.13 11.15 -21.51
N ASN A 152 -4.12 10.28 -21.51
CA ASN A 152 -2.84 10.54 -22.19
C ASN A 152 -2.93 10.24 -23.70
N TRP A 153 -3.87 9.41 -24.12
CA TRP A 153 -3.98 8.92 -25.50
C TRP A 153 -5.20 9.43 -26.24
N PHE A 154 -6.30 9.72 -25.53
CA PHE A 154 -7.57 10.12 -26.13
C PHE A 154 -7.92 11.57 -25.78
N THR A 155 -8.52 12.24 -26.74
CA THR A 155 -9.24 13.50 -26.57
C THR A 155 -10.60 13.24 -25.93
N SER A 156 -11.28 14.29 -25.45
CA SER A 156 -12.64 14.17 -24.88
C SER A 156 -13.70 13.74 -25.89
N THR A 157 -13.39 13.73 -27.19
CA THR A 157 -14.28 13.21 -28.24
C THR A 157 -14.07 11.71 -28.50
N GLY A 158 -13.09 11.08 -27.82
CA GLY A 158 -12.72 9.68 -28.01
C GLY A 158 -11.70 9.44 -29.13
N ALA A 159 -11.28 10.48 -29.86
CA ALA A 159 -10.25 10.37 -30.89
C ALA A 159 -8.84 10.33 -30.27
N LEU A 160 -7.90 9.64 -30.94
CA LEU A 160 -6.49 9.61 -30.53
C LEU A 160 -5.86 11.00 -30.60
N LYS A 161 -5.03 11.33 -29.61
CA LYS A 161 -4.27 12.58 -29.57
C LYS A 161 -3.16 12.58 -30.62
N PRO A 162 -2.84 13.75 -31.21
CA PRO A 162 -1.66 13.89 -32.06
C PRO A 162 -0.38 13.66 -31.24
N ILE A 163 0.67 13.18 -31.89
CA ILE A 163 1.99 12.98 -31.29
C ILE A 163 2.71 14.35 -31.26
N ASP A 164 2.25 15.23 -30.39
CA ASP A 164 2.84 16.55 -30.15
C ASP A 164 3.73 16.56 -28.88
N ASN A 165 4.31 17.72 -28.54
CA ASN A 165 5.12 17.87 -27.34
C ASN A 165 4.39 17.50 -26.05
N THR A 166 3.07 17.74 -25.98
CA THR A 166 2.25 17.38 -24.81
C THR A 166 2.18 15.86 -24.67
N PHE A 167 1.92 15.15 -25.77
CA PHE A 167 1.94 13.68 -25.81
C PHE A 167 3.32 13.12 -25.45
N ARG A 168 4.40 13.69 -26.02
CA ARG A 168 5.77 13.24 -25.76
C ARG A 168 6.20 13.35 -24.31
N THR A 169 5.62 14.28 -23.54
CA THR A 169 5.86 14.35 -22.09
C THR A 169 5.39 13.10 -21.31
N LYS A 170 4.60 12.23 -21.94
CA LYS A 170 4.05 11.00 -21.35
C LYS A 170 4.89 9.76 -21.68
N SER A 171 6.08 9.93 -22.28
CA SER A 171 6.97 8.81 -22.57
C SER A 171 7.40 8.07 -21.30
N TRP A 172 7.61 6.77 -21.44
CA TRP A 172 8.17 5.91 -20.40
C TRP A 172 9.61 6.33 -20.07
N ASP A 173 10.39 6.76 -21.06
CA ASP A 173 11.74 7.30 -20.86
C ASP A 173 11.75 8.42 -19.83
N LYS A 174 10.86 9.41 -19.98
CA LYS A 174 10.81 10.58 -19.10
C LYS A 174 10.32 10.24 -17.70
N ASN A 175 9.38 9.32 -17.57
CA ASN A 175 8.62 9.14 -16.33
C ASN A 175 8.98 7.86 -15.56
N CYS A 176 9.61 6.86 -16.19
CA CYS A 176 9.73 5.52 -15.60
C CYS A 176 11.15 4.96 -15.69
N ALA A 177 11.92 5.29 -16.72
CA ALA A 177 13.18 4.62 -17.03
C ALA A 177 14.21 4.67 -15.90
N GLY A 178 14.33 5.77 -15.14
CA GLY A 178 15.32 5.88 -14.07
C GLY A 178 15.15 4.86 -12.94
N CYS A 179 13.93 4.34 -12.72
CA CYS A 179 13.68 3.28 -11.72
C CYS A 179 13.75 1.86 -12.32
N HIS A 180 13.89 1.74 -13.64
CA HIS A 180 13.62 0.51 -14.39
C HIS A 180 14.75 0.11 -15.35
N VAL A 181 15.83 0.88 -15.36
CA VAL A 181 17.02 0.66 -16.17
C VAL A 181 18.20 0.65 -15.23
N VAL A 182 19.17 -0.24 -15.47
CA VAL A 182 20.41 -0.24 -14.72
C VAL A 182 21.15 1.07 -14.99
N PRO A 183 21.50 1.86 -13.95
CA PRO A 183 22.38 3.01 -14.11
C PRO A 183 23.66 2.57 -14.83
N GLY A 184 24.10 3.30 -15.86
CA GLY A 184 25.17 2.86 -16.76
C GLY A 184 26.04 4.02 -17.25
N THR A 185 27.33 3.75 -17.48
CA THR A 185 28.43 4.69 -17.80
C THR A 185 28.05 5.91 -18.64
N ASN A 186 27.95 7.11 -18.03
CA ASN A 186 27.94 8.44 -18.69
C ASN A 186 27.01 8.67 -19.92
N THR A 187 26.20 7.68 -20.31
CA THR A 187 25.33 7.67 -21.49
C THR A 187 23.88 7.34 -21.11
N ASN A 188 23.63 6.91 -19.86
CA ASN A 188 22.30 6.58 -19.32
C ASN A 188 21.64 7.76 -18.60
N THR A 189 21.83 8.97 -19.11
CA THR A 189 20.94 10.09 -18.80
C THR A 189 19.73 10.03 -19.71
N VAL A 190 18.55 10.41 -19.20
CA VAL A 190 17.46 10.76 -20.12
C VAL A 190 17.90 12.00 -20.87
N ASN A 191 18.21 11.83 -22.14
CA ASN A 191 18.54 12.95 -23.00
C ASN A 191 17.24 13.56 -23.48
N LYS A 192 16.99 14.80 -23.06
CA LYS A 192 15.98 15.63 -23.72
C LYS A 192 16.54 15.98 -25.09
N VAL A 193 15.98 15.37 -26.12
CA VAL A 193 16.34 15.64 -27.52
C VAL A 193 15.41 16.75 -28.01
N VAL A 194 15.99 17.85 -28.47
CA VAL A 194 15.27 18.99 -29.05
C VAL A 194 15.60 19.05 -30.54
N ASN A 195 14.62 18.84 -31.40
CA ASN A 195 14.76 18.97 -32.85
C ASN A 195 13.78 20.03 -33.37
N GLY A 196 14.28 21.26 -33.57
CA GLY A 196 13.44 22.41 -33.83
C GLY A 196 12.50 22.69 -32.65
N SER A 197 11.18 22.69 -32.91
CA SER A 197 10.17 22.82 -31.86
C SER A 197 9.77 21.48 -31.22
N ASP A 198 10.27 20.34 -31.72
CA ASP A 198 9.91 19.02 -31.22
C ASP A 198 10.83 18.57 -30.07
N THR A 199 10.23 18.03 -29.01
CA THR A 199 10.95 17.57 -27.80
C THR A 199 10.62 16.13 -27.47
N SER A 200 11.64 15.27 -27.44
CA SER A 200 11.53 13.88 -27.01
C SER A 200 12.50 13.58 -25.87
N TRP A 201 12.27 12.45 -25.20
CA TRP A 201 13.13 11.95 -24.14
C TRP A 201 13.60 10.57 -24.56
N VAL A 202 14.89 10.41 -24.74
CA VAL A 202 15.51 9.16 -25.17
C VAL A 202 16.51 8.77 -24.11
N TYR A 203 16.32 7.60 -23.51
CA TYR A 203 17.27 7.07 -22.54
C TYR A 203 18.34 6.25 -23.27
N GLY A 204 19.62 6.50 -22.99
CA GLY A 204 20.75 5.92 -23.74
C GLY A 204 20.95 4.40 -23.66
N TRP A 205 20.12 3.67 -22.89
CA TRP A 205 20.10 2.21 -22.86
C TRP A 205 19.73 1.59 -24.21
N ALA A 206 19.01 2.36 -25.05
CA ALA A 206 18.59 1.96 -26.40
C ALA A 206 19.76 1.59 -27.33
N ASN A 207 21.01 1.93 -26.96
CA ASN A 207 22.22 1.59 -27.71
C ASN A 207 22.99 0.40 -27.13
N SER A 208 22.52 -0.23 -26.05
CA SER A 208 23.07 -1.49 -25.54
C SER A 208 22.15 -2.64 -25.98
N ASN A 209 22.67 -3.57 -26.78
CA ASN A 209 21.89 -4.69 -27.35
C ASN A 209 21.46 -5.75 -26.30
N SER A 210 21.46 -5.45 -24.99
CA SER A 210 21.06 -6.38 -23.94
C SER A 210 19.76 -5.96 -23.28
N VAL A 211 18.76 -6.82 -23.43
CA VAL A 211 17.48 -6.74 -22.68
C VAL A 211 17.68 -6.90 -21.17
N LYS A 212 18.85 -7.36 -20.71
CA LYS A 212 19.20 -7.41 -19.29
C LYS A 212 19.55 -6.04 -18.68
N ASN A 213 19.54 -4.97 -19.47
CA ASN A 213 19.76 -3.60 -18.98
C ASN A 213 18.46 -2.82 -18.68
N ILE A 214 17.29 -3.30 -19.13
CA ILE A 214 15.96 -2.74 -18.81
C ILE A 214 15.31 -3.48 -17.63
N VAL A 215 16.08 -3.66 -16.56
CA VAL A 215 15.66 -4.38 -15.35
C VAL A 215 16.12 -3.62 -14.12
N VAL A 216 15.59 -3.99 -12.95
CA VAL A 216 16.17 -3.56 -11.67
C VAL A 216 17.38 -4.46 -11.37
N GLY A 217 18.52 -4.09 -11.95
CA GLY A 217 19.77 -4.86 -11.91
C GLY A 217 20.58 -4.64 -10.65
N CYS A 218 21.60 -5.49 -10.45
CA CYS A 218 22.46 -5.51 -9.25
C CYS A 218 23.00 -4.11 -8.90
N GLU A 219 23.50 -3.38 -9.89
CA GLU A 219 24.12 -2.06 -9.70
C GLU A 219 23.13 -0.96 -9.27
N SER A 220 21.82 -1.17 -9.45
CA SER A 220 20.79 -0.25 -8.95
C SER A 220 20.74 -0.24 -7.41
N CYS A 221 21.06 -1.38 -6.78
CA CYS A 221 21.08 -1.53 -5.32
C CYS A 221 22.50 -1.48 -4.75
N HIS A 222 23.47 -2.03 -5.49
CA HIS A 222 24.86 -2.10 -5.07
C HIS A 222 25.67 -0.86 -5.46
N GLY A 223 25.22 -0.02 -6.38
CA GLY A 223 26.05 1.08 -6.90
C GLY A 223 27.15 0.59 -7.85
N HIS A 224 27.96 1.52 -8.35
CA HIS A 224 29.04 1.23 -9.29
C HIS A 224 30.33 0.79 -8.55
N THR A 225 31.11 -0.07 -9.22
CA THR A 225 32.29 -0.76 -8.66
C THR A 225 33.45 0.14 -8.18
N THR A 226 33.44 1.43 -8.50
CA THR A 226 34.55 2.36 -8.14
C THR A 226 34.31 3.15 -6.84
N GLY A 227 33.13 3.04 -6.22
CA GLY A 227 32.76 3.80 -5.02
C GLY A 227 32.98 3.09 -3.67
N PHE A 228 33.10 1.76 -3.64
CA PHE A 228 33.46 1.06 -2.40
C PHE A 228 34.97 1.12 -2.22
N ALA A 229 35.42 2.02 -1.34
CA ALA A 229 36.76 2.01 -0.79
C ALA A 229 37.03 0.64 -0.15
N GLY A 230 37.60 -0.29 -0.92
CA GLY A 230 37.87 -1.64 -0.46
C GLY A 230 37.96 -2.73 -1.54
N GLY A 231 37.56 -2.47 -2.79
CA GLY A 231 37.74 -3.46 -3.87
C GLY A 231 37.11 -4.83 -3.57
N GLY A 232 35.97 -4.84 -2.88
CA GLY A 232 35.34 -6.06 -2.37
C GLY A 232 33.82 -6.01 -2.46
N HIS A 233 33.26 -7.15 -2.84
CA HIS A 233 31.86 -7.53 -2.95
C HIS A 233 31.09 -7.38 -1.61
N ALA A 234 30.85 -6.15 -1.17
CA ALA A 234 30.14 -5.88 0.08
C ALA A 234 28.62 -5.84 -0.13
N ASN A 235 27.87 -6.27 0.89
CA ASN A 235 26.45 -5.99 1.04
C ASN A 235 26.24 -4.47 0.88
N PRO A 236 25.28 -4.02 0.05
CA PRO A 236 25.09 -2.61 -0.28
C PRO A 236 24.79 -1.73 0.94
N LEU A 237 24.37 -2.35 2.04
CA LEU A 237 24.00 -1.70 3.29
C LEU A 237 25.17 -1.62 4.29
N THR A 238 26.27 -2.34 4.05
CA THR A 238 27.41 -2.34 4.97
C THR A 238 28.10 -0.98 4.98
N GLY A 239 28.33 -0.43 6.18
CA GLY A 239 28.96 0.88 6.35
C GLY A 239 28.05 2.09 6.10
N LEU A 240 26.80 1.86 5.67
CA LEU A 240 25.81 2.93 5.53
C LEU A 240 25.14 3.28 6.86
N SER A 241 24.80 4.56 7.05
CA SER A 241 23.90 4.99 8.13
C SER A 241 22.50 4.39 7.97
N TYR A 242 21.72 4.36 9.05
CA TYR A 242 20.37 3.79 9.04
C TYR A 242 19.49 4.30 7.89
N ASP A 243 19.39 5.62 7.71
CA ASP A 243 18.60 6.24 6.64
C ASP A 243 19.10 5.86 5.24
N ARG A 244 20.43 5.82 5.05
CA ARG A 244 21.03 5.45 3.77
C ARG A 244 20.71 4.01 3.38
N LYS A 245 20.56 3.11 4.36
CA LYS A 245 20.14 1.73 4.10
C LYS A 245 18.71 1.64 3.57
N LEU A 246 17.80 2.46 4.10
CA LEU A 246 16.41 2.51 3.64
C LEU A 246 16.28 3.13 2.25
N GLU A 247 17.11 4.12 1.96
CA GLU A 247 17.09 4.85 0.69
C GLU A 247 17.46 4.00 -0.53
N VAL A 248 18.23 2.92 -0.34
CA VAL A 248 18.51 1.93 -1.40
C VAL A 248 17.22 1.36 -1.98
N CYS A 249 16.17 1.16 -1.17
CA CYS A 249 14.86 0.72 -1.64
C CYS A 249 13.95 1.90 -1.98
N ALA A 250 14.04 2.99 -1.21
CA ALA A 250 13.18 4.15 -1.37
C ALA A 250 13.34 4.84 -2.72
N GLN A 251 14.51 4.73 -3.38
CA GLN A 251 14.75 5.30 -4.71
C GLN A 251 13.71 4.88 -5.77
N CYS A 252 13.08 3.72 -5.63
CA CYS A 252 12.02 3.24 -6.54
C CYS A 252 10.67 3.04 -5.83
N HIS A 253 10.68 2.78 -4.51
CA HIS A 253 9.48 2.53 -3.71
C HIS A 253 8.97 3.79 -3.00
N PHE A 254 8.87 4.89 -3.76
CA PHE A 254 8.31 6.16 -3.32
C PHE A 254 7.36 6.75 -4.37
N ARG A 255 6.63 7.79 -3.98
CA ARG A 255 5.92 8.71 -4.89
C ARG A 255 6.46 10.11 -4.75
N GLY A 256 6.72 10.73 -5.89
CA GLY A 256 7.29 12.06 -5.97
C GLY A 256 7.75 12.40 -7.37
N LYS A 257 8.60 13.41 -7.45
CA LYS A 257 9.30 13.81 -8.67
C LYS A 257 10.79 13.88 -8.40
N SER A 258 11.58 14.06 -9.45
CA SER A 258 13.00 14.44 -9.36
C SER A 258 13.19 15.80 -8.68
N ASN A 259 14.43 16.19 -8.38
CA ASN A 259 14.71 17.38 -7.56
C ASN A 259 14.27 18.71 -8.19
N ALA A 260 14.08 18.77 -9.51
CA ALA A 260 13.49 19.91 -10.21
C ALA A 260 12.07 19.64 -10.75
N GLY A 261 11.44 18.52 -10.38
CA GLY A 261 10.06 18.22 -10.73
C GLY A 261 9.83 17.66 -12.14
N THR A 262 10.87 17.39 -12.91
CA THR A 262 10.76 17.03 -14.34
C THR A 262 10.40 15.57 -14.56
N HIS A 263 10.97 14.67 -13.76
CA HIS A 263 10.88 13.22 -13.88
C HIS A 263 10.10 12.61 -12.70
N GLU A 264 9.63 11.38 -12.82
CA GLU A 264 8.95 10.66 -11.71
C GLU A 264 9.87 9.64 -11.01
N TYR A 265 11.18 9.86 -11.10
CA TYR A 265 12.22 9.05 -10.49
C TYR A 265 13.35 9.95 -9.96
N PRO A 266 14.27 9.44 -9.10
CA PRO A 266 15.35 10.22 -8.54
C PRO A 266 16.33 10.68 -9.60
N TYR A 267 16.48 11.99 -9.74
CA TYR A 267 17.37 12.60 -10.71
C TYR A 267 17.80 13.98 -10.22
N ASP A 268 19.06 14.30 -10.46
CA ASP A 268 19.60 15.64 -10.29
C ASP A 268 19.68 16.29 -11.65
N GLU A 269 18.68 17.11 -11.97
CA GLU A 269 18.59 17.84 -13.23
C GLU A 269 19.75 18.82 -13.43
N ALA A 270 20.32 19.39 -12.35
CA ALA A 270 21.38 20.37 -12.46
C ALA A 270 22.70 19.76 -12.92
N THR A 271 23.00 18.55 -12.43
CA THR A 271 24.24 17.84 -12.78
C THR A 271 24.02 16.72 -13.81
N GLY A 272 22.77 16.42 -14.15
CA GLY A 272 22.40 15.29 -14.99
C GLY A 272 22.64 13.93 -14.34
N LYS A 273 22.67 13.85 -13.01
CA LYS A 273 23.12 12.65 -12.27
C LYS A 273 21.94 11.82 -11.76
N VAL A 274 22.03 10.50 -11.91
CA VAL A 274 21.08 9.55 -11.29
C VAL A 274 21.55 9.22 -9.87
N PHE A 275 20.59 9.01 -8.96
CA PHE A 275 20.86 8.65 -7.57
C PHE A 275 21.78 7.43 -7.47
N GLN A 276 22.70 7.46 -6.50
CA GLN A 276 23.57 6.33 -6.16
C GLN A 276 23.31 5.82 -4.75
N PRO A 277 23.26 4.49 -4.54
CA PRO A 277 23.28 3.92 -3.20
C PRO A 277 24.41 4.49 -2.35
N GLY A 278 24.06 4.96 -1.15
CA GLY A 278 24.98 5.63 -0.21
C GLY A 278 24.91 7.15 -0.22
N GLU A 279 24.36 7.77 -1.27
CA GLU A 279 24.10 9.20 -1.33
C GLU A 279 22.79 9.57 -0.63
N THR A 280 22.56 10.87 -0.40
CA THR A 280 21.31 11.39 0.15
C THR A 280 20.22 11.45 -0.90
N LEU A 281 19.20 10.59 -0.79
CA LEU A 281 18.09 10.53 -1.75
C LEU A 281 17.34 11.87 -1.86
N ALA A 282 17.17 12.59 -0.76
CA ALA A 282 16.49 13.90 -0.74
C ALA A 282 17.13 14.96 -1.66
N ASN A 283 18.38 14.77 -2.09
CA ASN A 283 19.02 15.67 -3.08
C ASN A 283 18.52 15.42 -4.52
N TYR A 284 17.84 14.29 -4.76
CA TYR A 284 17.42 13.82 -6.07
C TYR A 284 15.90 13.78 -6.26
N ILE A 285 15.12 14.02 -5.19
CA ILE A 285 13.66 13.89 -5.24
C ILE A 285 12.94 15.00 -4.48
N ILE A 286 11.70 15.24 -4.89
CA ILE A 286 10.67 15.92 -4.12
C ILE A 286 9.57 14.87 -3.86
N GLU A 287 9.37 14.51 -2.60
CA GLU A 287 8.33 13.56 -2.21
C GLU A 287 6.92 14.16 -2.38
N ALA A 288 5.99 13.38 -2.94
CA ALA A 288 4.59 13.73 -3.09
C ALA A 288 3.72 12.47 -2.90
N PRO A 289 3.62 11.93 -1.68
CA PRO A 289 2.84 10.72 -1.42
C PRO A 289 1.35 10.99 -1.63
N GLY A 290 0.64 10.00 -2.15
CA GLY A 290 -0.82 10.04 -2.21
C GLY A 290 -1.39 9.55 -0.89
N LEU A 291 -1.97 10.43 -0.08
CA LEU A 291 -2.46 10.10 1.26
C LEU A 291 -3.99 10.15 1.34
N TRP A 292 -4.54 9.37 2.25
CA TRP A 292 -5.92 9.50 2.71
C TRP A 292 -6.08 10.77 3.57
N PRO A 293 -7.33 11.20 3.86
CA PRO A 293 -7.59 12.46 4.57
C PRO A 293 -7.00 12.56 5.99
N ASP A 294 -6.56 11.44 6.59
CA ASP A 294 -5.82 11.43 7.85
C ASP A 294 -4.39 12.00 7.74
N GLY A 295 -3.91 12.26 6.52
CA GLY A 295 -2.59 12.79 6.23
C GLY A 295 -1.45 11.81 6.52
N LYS A 296 -1.75 10.52 6.67
CA LYS A 296 -0.76 9.49 7.05
C LYS A 296 -0.91 8.19 6.27
N SER A 297 -2.15 7.72 6.08
CA SER A 297 -2.42 6.45 5.45
C SER A 297 -2.32 6.55 3.94
N SER A 298 -1.75 5.53 3.34
CA SER A 298 -1.42 5.55 1.92
C SER A 298 -2.60 5.23 1.01
N LYS A 299 -2.79 6.04 -0.02
CA LYS A 299 -3.90 5.93 -0.99
C LYS A 299 -3.43 5.50 -2.38
N GLN A 300 -2.11 5.50 -2.63
CA GLN A 300 -1.53 5.20 -3.93
C GLN A 300 -0.49 4.08 -3.87
N HIS A 301 -0.26 3.43 -5.01
CA HIS A 301 0.70 2.32 -5.11
C HIS A 301 2.16 2.82 -5.11
N HIS A 302 3.09 1.92 -4.76
CA HIS A 302 4.56 2.09 -4.72
C HIS A 302 5.11 3.20 -3.81
N GLN A 303 4.48 3.46 -2.66
CA GLN A 303 4.99 4.42 -1.66
C GLN A 303 5.42 3.78 -0.34
N GLN A 304 5.84 2.50 -0.37
CA GLN A 304 6.17 1.74 0.84
C GLN A 304 7.24 2.42 1.71
N SER A 305 8.21 3.12 1.12
CA SER A 305 9.22 3.85 1.89
C SER A 305 8.62 5.04 2.66
N GLN A 306 7.62 5.70 2.09
CA GLN A 306 6.92 6.82 2.73
C GLN A 306 5.98 6.31 3.82
N ASP A 307 5.29 5.19 3.60
CA ASP A 307 4.51 4.51 4.65
C ASP A 307 5.41 4.14 5.83
N TYR A 308 6.60 3.61 5.54
CA TYR A 308 7.53 3.10 6.54
C TYR A 308 7.96 4.20 7.52
N LYS A 309 8.11 5.44 7.05
CA LYS A 309 8.42 6.60 7.91
C LYS A 309 7.38 6.86 9.01
N PHE A 310 6.14 6.41 8.83
CA PHE A 310 5.08 6.50 9.84
C PHE A 310 5.04 5.29 10.79
N SER A 311 5.88 4.28 10.55
CA SER A 311 5.97 3.09 11.39
C SER A 311 6.89 3.30 12.59
N ALA A 312 6.56 2.63 13.71
CA ALA A 312 7.47 2.51 14.84
C ALA A 312 8.77 1.73 14.50
N HIS A 313 8.77 0.99 13.39
CA HIS A 313 9.98 0.34 12.88
C HIS A 313 10.99 1.33 12.31
N PHE A 314 10.55 2.52 11.84
CA PHE A 314 11.44 3.57 11.37
C PHE A 314 12.12 4.26 12.55
N SER A 315 13.16 3.61 13.07
CA SER A 315 13.95 4.08 14.19
C SER A 315 15.34 3.48 14.11
N GLU A 316 16.37 4.31 14.28
CA GLU A 316 17.76 3.83 14.35
C GLU A 316 17.94 2.82 15.49
N SER A 317 17.20 2.96 16.59
CA SER A 317 17.24 2.01 17.71
C SER A 317 16.66 0.64 17.39
N SER A 318 15.70 0.56 16.46
CA SER A 318 15.15 -0.73 16.02
C SER A 318 16.12 -1.45 15.08
N GLY A 319 16.93 -0.69 14.33
CA GLY A 319 17.80 -1.19 13.26
C GLY A 319 17.04 -1.86 12.10
N MET A 320 15.71 -1.79 12.09
CA MET A 320 14.85 -2.45 11.11
C MET A 320 14.94 -1.77 9.76
N THR A 321 15.15 -2.56 8.71
CA THR A 321 15.20 -2.07 7.32
C THR A 321 14.29 -2.92 6.43
N CYS A 322 14.13 -2.51 5.17
CA CYS A 322 13.38 -3.27 4.18
C CYS A 322 13.88 -4.72 4.07
N VAL A 323 15.21 -4.92 4.07
CA VAL A 323 15.82 -6.25 3.94
C VAL A 323 15.77 -7.07 5.23
N THR A 324 15.28 -6.51 6.34
CA THR A 324 15.00 -7.33 7.53
C THR A 324 13.83 -8.26 7.26
N CYS A 325 12.83 -7.82 6.48
CA CYS A 325 11.66 -8.61 6.12
C CYS A 325 11.73 -9.17 4.69
N HIS A 326 12.37 -8.45 3.78
CA HIS A 326 12.46 -8.83 2.37
C HIS A 326 13.82 -9.45 2.01
N ASP A 327 13.78 -10.41 1.10
CA ASP A 327 14.93 -10.97 0.42
C ASP A 327 14.92 -10.52 -1.05
N PRO A 328 15.75 -9.53 -1.43
CA PRO A 328 15.75 -8.99 -2.79
C PRO A 328 16.16 -10.01 -3.87
N HIS A 329 16.81 -11.12 -3.49
CA HIS A 329 17.20 -12.20 -4.40
C HIS A 329 16.18 -13.35 -4.41
N GLN A 330 15.19 -13.36 -3.52
CA GLN A 330 14.16 -14.40 -3.42
C GLN A 330 14.73 -15.82 -3.35
N GLU A 331 15.65 -16.05 -2.41
CA GLU A 331 16.17 -17.38 -2.06
C GLU A 331 15.14 -18.22 -1.30
N THR A 332 14.03 -17.60 -0.88
CA THR A 332 12.91 -18.25 -0.21
C THR A 332 11.75 -18.51 -1.17
N ALA A 333 10.89 -19.47 -0.80
CA ALA A 333 9.67 -19.77 -1.56
C ALA A 333 8.53 -18.77 -1.31
N PHE A 334 8.70 -17.79 -0.42
CA PHE A 334 7.61 -16.90 -0.05
C PHE A 334 7.34 -15.85 -1.13
N PRO A 335 6.05 -15.59 -1.45
CA PRO A 335 5.69 -14.59 -2.43
C PRO A 335 6.14 -13.19 -1.98
N HIS A 336 6.22 -12.26 -2.93
CA HIS A 336 6.61 -10.86 -2.67
C HIS A 336 8.02 -10.70 -2.06
N GLN A 337 8.92 -11.65 -2.33
CA GLN A 337 10.29 -11.61 -1.86
C GLN A 337 10.38 -11.49 -0.33
N LEU A 338 9.51 -12.20 0.39
CA LEU A 338 9.52 -12.22 1.86
C LEU A 338 10.54 -13.26 2.37
N LYS A 339 11.22 -12.98 3.47
CA LYS A 339 12.13 -13.96 4.09
C LYS A 339 11.43 -15.13 4.78
N GLU A 340 10.20 -14.91 5.19
CA GLU A 340 9.43 -15.85 6.00
C GLU A 340 7.93 -15.59 5.86
N ASP A 341 7.14 -16.47 6.46
CA ASP A 341 5.68 -16.29 6.52
C ASP A 341 5.31 -15.26 7.60
N PHE A 342 5.15 -14.00 7.20
CA PHE A 342 4.69 -12.91 8.08
C PHE A 342 3.20 -13.01 8.47
N ASN A 343 2.49 -13.98 7.91
CA ASN A 343 1.15 -14.35 8.32
C ASN A 343 1.14 -15.49 9.36
N SER A 344 2.29 -16.08 9.65
CA SER A 344 2.42 -17.12 10.65
C SER A 344 2.21 -16.57 12.07
N MET A 345 1.46 -17.34 12.88
CA MET A 345 1.33 -17.10 14.32
C MET A 345 2.27 -17.98 15.15
N THR A 346 3.14 -18.75 14.48
CA THR A 346 4.11 -19.63 15.14
C THR A 346 5.20 -18.81 15.84
N PRO A 347 5.50 -19.08 17.12
CA PRO A 347 6.60 -18.42 17.83
C PRO A 347 7.91 -18.49 17.05
N GLY A 348 8.59 -17.35 16.92
CA GLY A 348 9.87 -17.26 16.21
C GLY A 348 9.76 -17.08 14.68
N VAL A 349 8.55 -17.02 14.12
CA VAL A 349 8.33 -16.83 12.67
C VAL A 349 7.69 -15.46 12.40
N GLY A 350 8.17 -14.78 11.37
CA GLY A 350 7.60 -13.53 10.87
C GLY A 350 7.48 -12.45 11.93
N CYS A 351 6.29 -11.85 12.06
CA CYS A 351 6.00 -10.83 13.06
C CYS A 351 6.24 -11.34 14.49
N VAL A 352 5.94 -12.60 14.76
CA VAL A 352 5.99 -13.18 16.12
C VAL A 352 7.43 -13.36 16.61
N LYS A 353 8.43 -13.30 15.72
CA LYS A 353 9.86 -13.30 16.10
C LYS A 353 10.20 -12.15 17.06
N CYS A 354 9.64 -10.97 16.82
CA CYS A 354 9.88 -9.78 17.64
C CYS A 354 8.66 -9.40 18.50
N HIS A 355 7.47 -9.92 18.18
CA HIS A 355 6.20 -9.60 18.85
C HIS A 355 5.56 -10.82 19.51
N ALA A 356 6.37 -11.73 20.07
CA ALA A 356 5.88 -12.93 20.75
C ALA A 356 4.91 -12.61 21.91
N ASP A 357 5.15 -11.49 22.61
CA ASP A 357 4.30 -10.98 23.69
C ASP A 357 2.91 -10.55 23.20
N LYS A 358 2.78 -10.19 21.92
CA LYS A 358 1.50 -9.80 21.29
C LYS A 358 0.73 -11.00 20.75
N ALA A 359 1.43 -12.05 20.33
CA ALA A 359 0.82 -13.27 19.78
C ALA A 359 0.23 -14.19 20.85
N ALA A 360 0.82 -14.25 22.04
CA ALA A 360 0.30 -15.04 23.14
C ALA A 360 -0.84 -14.29 23.84
N GLU A 361 -2.05 -14.88 23.93
CA GLU A 361 -3.08 -14.40 24.86
C GLU A 361 -2.59 -14.60 26.30
N THR A 362 -1.83 -13.65 26.81
CA THR A 362 -1.43 -13.62 28.22
C THR A 362 -2.39 -12.68 28.96
N ASN A 363 -3.37 -13.28 29.65
CA ASN A 363 -4.18 -12.64 30.68
C ASN A 363 -5.15 -11.52 30.25
N GLY A 364 -5.62 -11.50 28.99
CA GLY A 364 -6.63 -10.54 28.55
C GLY A 364 -6.20 -9.06 28.60
N ARG A 365 -4.89 -8.80 28.73
CA ARG A 365 -4.27 -7.46 28.74
C ARG A 365 -3.72 -7.04 27.38
N ASN A 366 -3.62 -7.97 26.44
CA ASN A 366 -3.22 -7.66 25.09
C ASN A 366 -4.43 -7.03 24.39
N ASN A 367 -4.35 -5.72 24.17
CA ASN A 367 -5.26 -4.90 23.37
C ASN A 367 -5.24 -5.40 21.91
N HIS A 368 -5.75 -6.61 21.66
CA HIS A 368 -5.93 -7.23 20.35
C HIS A 368 -7.37 -7.74 20.26
N SER A 369 -7.97 -7.61 19.07
CA SER A 369 -9.33 -8.04 18.80
C SER A 369 -9.43 -9.56 18.93
N LYS A 370 -10.46 -10.04 19.64
CA LYS A 370 -10.69 -11.48 19.89
C LYS A 370 -11.27 -12.16 18.68
N HIS A 371 -10.41 -12.49 17.72
CA HIS A 371 -10.75 -13.32 16.58
C HIS A 371 -10.07 -14.68 16.69
N LEU A 372 -10.61 -15.69 15.99
CA LEU A 372 -9.94 -16.98 15.85
C LEU A 372 -8.57 -16.76 15.18
N GLN A 373 -7.51 -17.39 15.71
CA GLN A 373 -6.13 -17.22 15.23
C GLN A 373 -5.97 -17.49 13.73
N ALA A 374 -6.79 -18.37 13.16
CA ALA A 374 -6.80 -18.64 11.71
C ALA A 374 -7.26 -17.45 10.86
N MET A 375 -7.86 -16.42 11.46
CA MET A 375 -8.53 -15.29 10.78
C MET A 375 -7.83 -13.93 11.00
N SER A 376 -7.05 -13.78 12.07
CA SER A 376 -6.40 -12.51 12.44
C SER A 376 -4.89 -12.62 12.47
N GLN A 377 -4.33 -12.80 11.29
CA GLN A 377 -2.90 -12.70 11.05
C GLN A 377 -2.45 -11.24 11.17
N CYS A 378 -1.23 -11.02 11.66
CA CYS A 378 -0.71 -9.68 11.95
C CYS A 378 -0.84 -8.72 10.76
N ALA A 379 -0.44 -9.17 9.57
CA ALA A 379 -0.44 -8.34 8.36
C ALA A 379 -1.84 -7.90 7.91
N ASN A 380 -2.88 -8.70 8.17
CA ASN A 380 -4.26 -8.37 7.78
C ASN A 380 -4.74 -7.08 8.46
N CYS A 381 -4.32 -6.83 9.70
CA CYS A 381 -4.70 -5.64 10.45
C CYS A 381 -3.64 -4.55 10.37
N HIS A 382 -2.38 -4.91 10.57
CA HIS A 382 -1.29 -3.93 10.68
C HIS A 382 -0.75 -3.49 9.33
N MET A 383 -0.90 -4.29 8.28
CA MET A 383 -0.49 -3.96 6.91
C MET A 383 -1.71 -3.89 5.99
N THR A 384 -2.76 -3.21 6.48
CA THR A 384 -4.04 -3.07 5.79
C THR A 384 -3.80 -2.65 4.34
N HIS A 385 -4.50 -3.32 3.43
CA HIS A 385 -4.47 -2.93 2.04
C HIS A 385 -5.23 -1.62 1.82
N THR A 386 -4.51 -0.55 1.52
CA THR A 386 -5.03 0.83 1.52
C THR A 386 -4.98 1.53 0.17
N ALA A 387 -4.30 0.90 -0.80
CA ALA A 387 -4.17 1.39 -2.17
C ALA A 387 -4.47 0.28 -3.19
N VAL A 388 -4.72 0.71 -4.43
CA VAL A 388 -5.07 -0.15 -5.57
C VAL A 388 -4.04 0.02 -6.69
N THR A 389 -3.59 -1.10 -7.25
CA THR A 389 -2.69 -1.13 -8.42
C THR A 389 -3.29 -1.86 -9.62
N ALA A 390 -4.04 -2.94 -9.41
CA ALA A 390 -4.74 -3.71 -10.45
C ALA A 390 -6.06 -4.28 -9.94
N LYS A 391 -6.07 -4.76 -8.70
CA LYS A 391 -7.27 -5.25 -8.00
C LYS A 391 -7.58 -4.41 -6.78
N ALA A 392 -8.82 -4.54 -6.34
CA ALA A 392 -9.27 -4.13 -5.03
C ALA A 392 -8.23 -4.40 -3.94
N TYR A 393 -7.70 -3.36 -3.31
CA TYR A 393 -6.87 -3.50 -2.11
C TYR A 393 -5.72 -4.50 -2.27
N ASP A 394 -4.92 -4.38 -3.34
CA ASP A 394 -3.79 -5.28 -3.62
C ASP A 394 -2.44 -4.74 -3.16
N ILE A 395 -2.40 -3.56 -2.51
CA ILE A 395 -1.19 -2.96 -1.94
C ILE A 395 -1.34 -2.78 -0.42
N SER A 396 -0.51 -3.53 0.33
CA SER A 396 -0.38 -3.41 1.79
C SER A 396 0.34 -2.13 2.20
N SER A 397 -0.24 -1.42 3.17
CA SER A 397 0.44 -0.32 3.86
C SER A 397 1.66 -0.83 4.63
N HIS A 398 2.76 -0.10 4.56
CA HIS A 398 3.98 -0.38 5.35
C HIS A 398 4.10 0.54 6.58
N ALA A 399 3.00 1.17 7.01
CA ALA A 399 2.96 1.94 8.26
C ALA A 399 2.83 1.04 9.50
N PHE A 400 2.43 -0.23 9.35
CA PHE A 400 2.23 -1.19 10.45
C PHE A 400 1.15 -0.77 11.48
N THR A 401 0.28 0.17 11.11
CA THR A 401 -0.77 0.74 11.95
C THR A 401 -2.17 0.28 11.56
N VAL A 402 -3.03 0.10 12.56
CA VAL A 402 -4.46 -0.13 12.37
C VAL A 402 -5.18 1.21 12.22
N ILE A 403 -5.95 1.36 11.15
CA ILE A 403 -6.86 2.48 10.94
C ILE A 403 -8.21 2.10 11.57
N ARG A 404 -8.55 2.76 12.68
CA ARG A 404 -9.76 2.46 13.45
C ARG A 404 -11.03 2.76 12.66
N PRO A 405 -12.13 2.02 12.87
CA PRO A 405 -13.43 2.35 12.27
C PRO A 405 -13.90 3.79 12.51
N SER A 406 -13.56 4.39 13.65
CA SER A 406 -13.88 5.80 13.95
C SER A 406 -13.32 6.78 12.91
N ALA A 407 -12.17 6.48 12.28
CA ALA A 407 -11.58 7.35 11.28
C ALA A 407 -12.50 7.57 10.07
N THR A 408 -13.25 6.54 9.66
CA THR A 408 -14.28 6.66 8.62
C THR A 408 -15.42 7.58 9.04
N LEU A 409 -15.81 7.54 10.32
CA LEU A 409 -16.86 8.41 10.86
C LEU A 409 -16.40 9.86 10.97
N ASP A 410 -15.21 10.07 11.54
CA ASP A 410 -14.63 11.39 11.81
C ASP A 410 -14.35 12.16 10.50
N LEU A 411 -14.04 11.43 9.42
CA LEU A 411 -13.69 11.99 8.12
C LEU A 411 -14.73 11.68 7.03
N ALA A 412 -15.98 11.40 7.42
CA ALA A 412 -17.06 11.05 6.49
C ALA A 412 -17.35 12.14 5.45
N THR A 413 -17.14 13.42 5.80
CA THR A 413 -17.39 14.56 4.90
C THR A 413 -16.17 14.93 4.05
N SER A 414 -15.04 14.24 4.23
CA SER A 414 -13.85 14.48 3.42
C SER A 414 -14.01 13.92 2.00
N THR A 415 -13.29 14.49 1.04
CA THR A 415 -13.36 14.04 -0.36
C THR A 415 -12.99 12.55 -0.46
N ASN A 416 -13.95 11.74 -0.89
CA ASN A 416 -13.89 10.27 -0.96
C ASN A 416 -13.78 9.54 0.39
N GLY A 417 -14.00 10.21 1.52
CA GLY A 417 -14.02 9.60 2.85
C GLY A 417 -12.69 8.99 3.30
N MET A 418 -12.74 8.26 4.41
CA MET A 418 -11.59 7.61 5.02
C MET A 418 -11.80 6.11 5.16
N ILE A 419 -10.83 5.34 4.67
CA ILE A 419 -10.76 3.88 4.84
C ILE A 419 -10.60 3.49 6.32
N ASN A 420 -11.05 2.30 6.70
CA ASN A 420 -10.66 1.67 7.96
C ASN A 420 -10.24 0.20 7.77
N THR A 421 -9.37 -0.26 8.66
CA THR A 421 -8.75 -1.60 8.61
C THR A 421 -9.77 -2.72 8.66
N CYS A 422 -10.74 -2.64 9.58
CA CYS A 422 -11.70 -3.70 9.81
C CYS A 422 -12.57 -3.96 8.57
N ALA A 423 -13.11 -2.88 7.99
CA ALA A 423 -13.90 -2.94 6.78
C ALA A 423 -13.06 -3.40 5.57
N ALA A 424 -11.90 -2.77 5.35
CA ALA A 424 -11.06 -3.02 4.18
C ALA A 424 -10.51 -4.45 4.14
N ALA A 425 -10.12 -4.98 5.29
CA ALA A 425 -9.55 -6.32 5.38
C ALA A 425 -10.60 -7.44 5.31
N CYS A 426 -11.77 -7.27 5.96
CA CYS A 426 -12.69 -8.40 6.17
C CYS A 426 -14.19 -8.06 6.07
N HIS A 427 -14.64 -6.90 6.56
CA HIS A 427 -16.07 -6.69 6.83
C HIS A 427 -16.87 -5.97 5.73
N ARG A 428 -16.20 -5.45 4.68
CA ARG A 428 -16.85 -4.78 3.53
C ARG A 428 -17.26 -5.76 2.42
N ASN A 429 -16.31 -6.50 1.85
CA ASN A 429 -16.40 -7.01 0.47
C ASN A 429 -17.23 -8.28 0.22
N GLY A 430 -18.10 -8.74 1.13
CA GLY A 430 -18.87 -9.99 0.93
C GLY A 430 -18.05 -11.29 0.83
N GLN A 431 -16.72 -11.21 0.67
CA GLN A 431 -15.73 -12.28 0.60
C GLN A 431 -15.45 -12.96 1.94
N GLY A 432 -16.30 -12.73 2.94
CA GLY A 432 -16.35 -13.51 4.15
C GLY A 432 -16.77 -14.95 3.86
N THR A 433 -15.87 -15.75 3.28
CA THR A 433 -15.91 -17.23 3.34
C THR A 433 -15.75 -17.75 4.78
N ARG A 434 -15.82 -16.87 5.77
CA ARG A 434 -15.49 -17.16 7.16
C ARG A 434 -16.56 -16.60 8.10
N GLY A 435 -17.82 -16.94 7.79
CA GLY A 435 -19.01 -17.16 8.65
C GLY A 435 -19.24 -16.49 10.01
N PHE A 436 -18.42 -15.57 10.53
CA PHE A 436 -18.58 -15.03 11.89
C PHE A 436 -18.11 -13.58 12.01
N GLY A 437 -19.02 -12.72 12.48
CA GLY A 437 -18.86 -11.26 12.57
C GLY A 437 -19.67 -10.55 11.47
N PRO A 438 -20.18 -9.32 11.69
CA PRO A 438 -21.10 -8.73 10.74
C PRO A 438 -20.34 -8.44 9.43
N ASN A 439 -20.65 -9.21 8.40
CA ASN A 439 -20.23 -8.97 7.03
C ASN A 439 -21.43 -8.35 6.32
N PHE A 440 -21.27 -7.12 5.86
CA PHE A 440 -22.38 -6.34 5.33
C PHE A 440 -22.59 -6.55 3.83
N GLY A 441 -21.77 -7.39 3.18
CA GLY A 441 -21.92 -7.72 1.76
C GLY A 441 -21.85 -6.49 0.85
N ILE A 442 -21.15 -5.44 1.29
CA ILE A 442 -21.04 -4.19 0.57
C ILE A 442 -20.15 -4.44 -0.66
N THR A 443 -20.69 -4.15 -1.84
CA THR A 443 -20.01 -4.31 -3.12
C THR A 443 -20.05 -2.98 -3.85
N ASP A 444 -18.99 -2.18 -3.70
CA ASP A 444 -18.95 -0.85 -4.30
C ASP A 444 -18.30 -0.86 -5.67
N ALA A 445 -18.81 -0.01 -6.55
CA ALA A 445 -18.28 0.17 -7.90
C ALA A 445 -16.89 0.84 -7.88
N SER A 446 -16.56 1.62 -6.85
CA SER A 446 -15.27 2.29 -6.68
C SER A 446 -14.72 2.10 -5.27
N LEU A 447 -13.56 1.47 -5.19
CA LEU A 447 -12.88 1.15 -3.92
C LEU A 447 -12.04 2.31 -3.37
N THR A 448 -12.10 3.45 -4.05
CA THR A 448 -11.41 4.67 -3.63
C THR A 448 -12.34 5.65 -2.92
N ASN A 449 -13.65 5.35 -2.89
CA ASN A 449 -14.67 6.09 -2.15
C ASN A 449 -15.08 5.33 -0.88
N TRP A 450 -15.07 6.04 0.24
CA TRP A 450 -15.41 5.60 1.59
C TRP A 450 -16.38 6.57 2.28
N ALA A 451 -16.99 7.47 1.51
CA ALA A 451 -17.98 8.44 2.00
C ALA A 451 -19.42 7.96 1.75
N GLU A 452 -19.61 6.73 1.28
CA GLU A 452 -20.95 6.20 0.99
C GLU A 452 -21.69 5.88 2.30
N ALA A 453 -23.02 6.03 2.31
CA ALA A 453 -23.82 5.80 3.50
C ALA A 453 -23.65 4.36 4.05
N THR A 454 -23.40 3.40 3.16
CA THR A 454 -23.08 2.00 3.47
C THR A 454 -21.75 1.86 4.22
N ASP A 455 -20.70 2.57 3.78
CA ASP A 455 -19.40 2.59 4.46
C ASP A 455 -19.49 3.22 5.86
N ILE A 456 -20.23 4.32 5.99
CA ILE A 456 -20.44 5.01 7.27
C ILE A 456 -21.20 4.11 8.25
N ALA A 457 -22.27 3.44 7.78
CA ALA A 457 -23.05 2.52 8.61
C ALA A 457 -22.22 1.29 9.06
N LEU A 458 -21.40 0.75 8.14
CA LEU A 458 -20.45 -0.32 8.47
C LEU A 458 -19.44 0.15 9.53
N ALA A 459 -18.87 1.34 9.36
CA ALA A 459 -17.91 1.91 10.31
C ALA A 459 -18.51 2.14 11.70
N ASP A 460 -19.74 2.66 11.82
CA ASP A 460 -20.42 2.85 13.11
C ASP A 460 -20.62 1.50 13.82
N THR A 461 -21.03 0.48 13.08
CA THR A 461 -21.17 -0.88 13.63
C THR A 461 -19.83 -1.42 14.12
N LEU A 462 -18.81 -1.41 13.26
CA LEU A 462 -17.48 -1.93 13.61
C LEU A 462 -16.86 -1.16 14.77
N TRP A 463 -17.12 0.15 14.87
CA TRP A 463 -16.66 0.97 15.98
C TRP A 463 -17.30 0.56 17.31
N ARG A 464 -18.61 0.32 17.34
CA ARG A 464 -19.31 -0.18 18.54
C ARG A 464 -18.75 -1.54 18.98
N TYR A 465 -18.53 -2.46 18.04
CA TYR A 465 -17.89 -3.75 18.33
C TYR A 465 -16.46 -3.58 18.88
N TYR A 466 -15.66 -2.70 18.27
CA TYR A 466 -14.31 -2.40 18.72
C TYR A 466 -14.31 -1.85 20.16
N GLN A 467 -15.17 -0.88 20.47
CA GLN A 467 -15.30 -0.31 21.81
C GLN A 467 -15.63 -1.37 22.88
N ILE A 468 -16.50 -2.33 22.54
CA ILE A 468 -16.86 -3.45 23.43
C ILE A 468 -15.68 -4.42 23.65
N MET A 469 -14.87 -4.68 22.62
CA MET A 469 -13.69 -5.55 22.73
C MET A 469 -12.56 -4.91 23.54
N TYR A 470 -12.39 -3.58 23.40
CA TYR A 470 -11.27 -2.83 23.96
C TYR A 470 -11.62 -2.01 25.20
N ASN A 471 -12.79 -2.22 25.79
CA ASN A 471 -13.21 -1.57 27.02
C ASN A 471 -13.36 -0.03 26.91
N ILE A 472 -13.45 0.51 25.69
CA ILE A 472 -13.56 1.96 25.43
C ILE A 472 -15.03 2.33 25.32
N VAL A 473 -15.76 2.14 26.41
CA VAL A 473 -17.15 2.61 26.54
C VAL A 473 -17.16 3.91 27.33
N GLY A 474 -18.09 4.82 27.02
CA GLY A 474 -18.26 6.10 27.68
C GLY A 474 -18.73 5.95 29.14
N ILE A 475 -17.86 5.40 29.99
CA ILE A 475 -18.08 5.24 31.41
C ILE A 475 -17.56 6.49 32.10
N LYS A 476 -18.42 7.17 32.83
CA LYS A 476 -18.02 8.28 33.70
C LYS A 476 -17.86 7.75 35.12
N GLN A 477 -16.68 7.91 35.70
CA GLN A 477 -16.47 7.69 37.13
C GLN A 477 -17.04 8.89 37.89
N GLU A 478 -18.05 8.64 38.72
CA GLU A 478 -18.74 9.68 39.49
C GLU A 478 -18.07 9.93 40.86
N SER A 479 -17.47 8.89 41.46
CA SER A 479 -16.71 9.01 42.70
C SER A 479 -15.73 7.85 42.91
N ASN A 480 -14.69 8.10 43.73
CA ASN A 480 -13.72 7.10 44.20
C ASN A 480 -14.08 6.51 45.56
N THR A 481 -15.27 6.82 46.09
CA THR A 481 -15.73 6.25 47.36
C THR A 481 -16.04 4.77 47.15
N THR A 482 -15.32 3.90 47.85
CA THR A 482 -15.49 2.44 47.79
C THR A 482 -16.89 2.06 48.29
N PRO A 483 -17.79 1.62 47.40
CA PRO A 483 -19.12 1.16 47.79
C PRO A 483 -19.00 -0.15 48.59
N GLU A 484 -19.85 -0.35 49.59
CA GLU A 484 -19.84 -1.60 50.37
C GLU A 484 -20.33 -2.81 49.56
N THR A 485 -21.21 -2.58 48.59
CA THR A 485 -21.84 -3.63 47.78
C THR A 485 -21.93 -3.22 46.31
N PHE A 486 -21.96 -4.21 45.42
CA PHE A 486 -22.24 -3.95 44.01
C PHE A 486 -23.70 -3.52 43.87
N THR A 487 -23.94 -2.42 43.15
CA THR A 487 -25.31 -1.93 42.95
C THR A 487 -25.58 -1.60 41.49
N LEU A 488 -26.84 -1.74 41.08
CA LEU A 488 -27.33 -1.34 39.76
C LEU A 488 -28.56 -0.44 39.97
N ALA A 489 -28.43 0.84 39.64
CA ALA A 489 -29.51 1.81 39.77
C ALA A 489 -30.57 1.60 38.69
N GLN A 490 -31.78 2.10 38.94
CA GLN A 490 -32.77 2.21 37.88
C GLN A 490 -32.27 3.22 36.83
N ASN A 491 -32.35 2.87 35.55
CA ASN A 491 -32.02 3.80 34.47
C ASN A 491 -32.88 5.06 34.55
N TYR A 492 -32.32 6.22 34.19
CA TYR A 492 -33.05 7.48 34.14
C TYR A 492 -32.71 8.26 32.86
N PRO A 493 -33.72 8.79 32.14
CA PRO A 493 -35.17 8.62 32.38
C PRO A 493 -35.67 7.18 32.17
N ASN A 494 -36.84 6.84 32.71
CA ASN A 494 -37.54 5.57 32.43
C ASN A 494 -39.07 5.76 32.57
N PRO A 495 -39.87 5.71 31.49
CA PRO A 495 -39.48 5.44 30.10
C PRO A 495 -38.50 6.47 29.52
N PHE A 496 -37.74 6.11 28.49
CA PHE A 496 -36.74 6.98 27.85
C PHE A 496 -36.92 7.09 26.33
N ASN A 497 -36.39 8.17 25.72
CA ASN A 497 -36.40 8.43 24.28
C ASN A 497 -35.27 9.40 23.83
N PRO A 498 -34.38 9.03 22.90
CA PRO A 498 -33.86 7.68 22.69
C PRO A 498 -32.73 7.35 23.68
N THR A 499 -32.35 8.27 24.57
CA THR A 499 -31.19 8.12 25.47
C THR A 499 -31.57 7.94 26.93
N THR A 500 -30.86 7.06 27.65
CA THR A 500 -30.95 6.89 29.10
C THR A 500 -29.56 6.73 29.72
N THR A 501 -29.42 7.09 31.00
CA THR A 501 -28.22 6.82 31.81
C THR A 501 -28.49 5.71 32.81
N ILE A 502 -27.54 4.78 32.96
CA ILE A 502 -27.54 3.68 33.91
C ILE A 502 -26.38 3.91 34.89
N LYS A 503 -26.69 4.08 36.17
CA LYS A 503 -25.68 4.20 37.23
C LYS A 503 -25.46 2.85 37.91
N PHE A 504 -24.22 2.55 38.28
CA PHE A 504 -23.86 1.31 38.97
C PHE A 504 -22.64 1.53 39.87
N ALA A 505 -22.49 0.67 40.88
CA ALA A 505 -21.38 0.73 41.82
C ALA A 505 -20.63 -0.60 41.85
N VAL A 506 -19.30 -0.51 41.94
CA VAL A 506 -18.35 -1.63 41.94
C VAL A 506 -17.73 -1.68 43.33
N ALA A 507 -18.02 -2.73 44.11
CA ALA A 507 -17.60 -2.79 45.51
C ALA A 507 -16.11 -3.10 45.70
N LYS A 508 -15.54 -3.86 44.76
CA LYS A 508 -14.14 -4.27 44.73
C LYS A 508 -13.68 -4.38 43.28
N ASP A 509 -12.38 -4.31 43.09
CA ASP A 509 -11.77 -4.48 41.78
C ASP A 509 -12.23 -5.79 41.15
N ALA A 510 -12.91 -5.68 40.01
CA ALA A 510 -13.56 -6.82 39.35
C ALA A 510 -13.68 -6.59 37.85
N LYS A 511 -13.82 -7.68 37.10
CA LYS A 511 -14.20 -7.61 35.69
C LYS A 511 -15.70 -7.39 35.59
N VAL A 512 -16.10 -6.16 35.24
CA VAL A 512 -17.49 -5.72 35.21
C VAL A 512 -18.03 -5.77 33.79
N ARG A 513 -19.26 -6.28 33.64
CA ARG A 513 -19.99 -6.28 32.37
C ARG A 513 -21.40 -5.74 32.57
N LEU A 514 -21.79 -4.74 31.78
CA LEU A 514 -23.14 -4.18 31.74
C LEU A 514 -23.73 -4.44 30.37
N GLU A 515 -24.79 -5.22 30.32
CA GLU A 515 -25.37 -5.74 29.09
C GLU A 515 -26.84 -5.36 28.99
N ILE A 516 -27.34 -5.23 27.78
CA ILE A 516 -28.75 -4.97 27.48
C ILE A 516 -29.28 -6.16 26.68
N TYR A 517 -30.45 -6.63 27.08
CA TYR A 517 -31.16 -7.75 26.49
C TYR A 517 -32.57 -7.33 26.10
N SER A 518 -33.11 -7.95 25.06
CA SER A 518 -34.53 -7.92 24.73
C SER A 518 -35.32 -8.84 25.68
N VAL A 519 -36.65 -8.77 25.65
CA VAL A 519 -37.53 -9.60 26.50
C VAL A 519 -37.43 -11.10 26.22
N ASP A 520 -37.06 -11.49 25.00
CA ASP A 520 -36.79 -12.87 24.59
C ASP A 520 -35.36 -13.33 24.94
N GLY A 521 -34.58 -12.48 25.62
CA GLY A 521 -33.25 -12.83 26.12
C GLY A 521 -32.13 -12.70 25.08
N GLN A 522 -32.39 -12.11 23.91
CA GLN A 522 -31.33 -11.80 22.94
C GLN A 522 -30.46 -10.65 23.47
N LEU A 523 -29.15 -10.78 23.33
CA LEU A 523 -28.21 -9.71 23.67
C LEU A 523 -28.35 -8.58 22.64
N VAL A 524 -28.84 -7.43 23.10
CA VAL A 524 -29.06 -6.24 22.28
C VAL A 524 -27.80 -5.40 22.22
N ASN A 525 -27.17 -5.12 23.36
CA ASN A 525 -25.97 -4.26 23.42
C ASN A 525 -25.11 -4.58 24.66
N VAL A 526 -23.84 -4.18 24.65
CA VAL A 526 -22.92 -4.25 25.79
C VAL A 526 -22.38 -2.86 26.07
N LEU A 527 -22.77 -2.27 27.20
CA LEU A 527 -22.36 -0.92 27.58
C LEU A 527 -21.06 -0.87 28.38
N VAL A 528 -20.66 -1.98 29.03
CA VAL A 528 -19.43 -2.10 29.83
C VAL A 528 -18.90 -3.52 29.72
N ASN A 529 -17.58 -3.71 29.64
CA ASN A 529 -16.95 -5.04 29.56
C ASN A 529 -15.50 -5.10 30.09
N GLN A 530 -15.17 -4.35 31.14
CA GLN A 530 -13.79 -4.06 31.49
C GLN A 530 -13.41 -4.40 32.94
N GLN A 531 -12.11 -4.45 33.23
CA GLN A 531 -11.64 -4.43 34.62
C GLN A 531 -11.90 -3.03 35.19
N MET A 532 -12.62 -2.95 36.30
CA MET A 532 -12.94 -1.70 36.97
C MET A 532 -12.48 -1.75 38.41
N SER A 533 -11.90 -0.66 38.90
CA SER A 533 -11.62 -0.49 40.33
C SER A 533 -12.91 -0.26 41.12
N ALA A 534 -12.83 -0.38 42.44
CA ALA A 534 -13.94 -0.02 43.30
C ALA A 534 -14.34 1.46 43.12
N GLY A 535 -15.64 1.74 43.00
CA GLY A 535 -16.14 3.09 42.78
C GLY A 535 -17.57 3.14 42.22
N SER A 536 -18.06 4.35 41.98
CA SER A 536 -19.37 4.59 41.37
C SER A 536 -19.24 5.10 39.94
N TYR A 537 -20.07 4.58 39.04
CA TYR A 537 -19.94 4.76 37.61
C TYR A 537 -21.30 5.00 36.94
N SER A 538 -21.28 5.62 35.76
CA SER A 538 -22.45 5.76 34.90
C SER A 538 -22.12 5.42 33.44
N ALA A 539 -23.09 4.83 32.74
CA ALA A 539 -23.02 4.52 31.31
C ALA A 539 -24.29 4.98 30.60
N GLN A 540 -24.18 5.50 29.38
CA GLN A 540 -25.32 5.94 28.57
C GLN A 540 -25.69 4.88 27.52
N TRP A 541 -26.98 4.73 27.25
CA TRP A 541 -27.49 3.96 26.12
C TRP A 541 -28.38 4.83 25.23
N ASP A 542 -28.23 4.70 23.92
CA ASP A 542 -28.85 5.51 22.85
C ASP A 542 -29.92 4.74 22.06
N ALA A 543 -30.52 3.69 22.66
CA ALA A 543 -31.49 2.82 22.01
C ALA A 543 -30.98 2.13 20.73
N LYS A 544 -29.66 1.91 20.61
CA LYS A 544 -29.08 1.13 19.50
C LYS A 544 -28.64 -0.25 19.94
N SER A 545 -28.74 -1.22 19.04
CA SER A 545 -28.14 -2.53 19.18
C SER A 545 -26.61 -2.44 19.02
N ILE A 546 -25.92 -3.56 19.25
CA ILE A 546 -24.49 -3.73 18.98
C ILE A 546 -24.14 -3.46 17.51
N THR A 547 -25.10 -3.66 16.59
CA THR A 547 -24.96 -3.39 15.15
C THR A 547 -25.35 -1.96 14.77
N GLY A 548 -25.52 -1.05 15.74
CA GLY A 548 -25.88 0.35 15.49
C GLY A 548 -27.33 0.58 15.05
N LEU A 549 -28.11 -0.49 14.86
CA LEU A 549 -29.53 -0.39 14.48
C LEU A 549 -30.35 0.12 15.66
N THR A 550 -31.26 1.06 15.39
CA THR A 550 -32.16 1.53 16.44
C THR A 550 -33.15 0.41 16.78
N VAL A 551 -33.28 0.10 18.07
CA VAL A 551 -34.19 -0.95 18.53
C VAL A 551 -35.63 -0.43 18.60
N PRO A 552 -36.67 -1.28 18.44
CA PRO A 552 -38.07 -0.85 18.52
C PRO A 552 -38.47 -0.40 19.92
N SER A 553 -39.53 0.41 20.04
CA SER A 553 -40.15 0.70 21.35
C SER A 553 -40.52 -0.60 22.05
N GLY A 554 -40.33 -0.65 23.37
CA GLY A 554 -40.58 -1.88 24.13
C GLY A 554 -39.84 -1.96 25.45
N ILE A 555 -39.95 -3.12 26.08
CA ILE A 555 -39.26 -3.44 27.33
C ILE A 555 -37.90 -4.03 26.99
N TYR A 556 -36.88 -3.60 27.73
CA TYR A 556 -35.54 -4.15 27.68
C TYR A 556 -35.07 -4.49 29.09
N LEU A 557 -34.17 -5.45 29.20
CA LEU A 557 -33.51 -5.82 30.45
C LEU A 557 -32.07 -5.35 30.38
N TYR A 558 -31.50 -4.90 31.48
CA TYR A 558 -30.07 -4.66 31.59
C TYR A 558 -29.51 -5.39 32.81
N ARG A 559 -28.33 -5.96 32.63
CA ARG A 559 -27.70 -6.89 33.57
C ARG A 559 -26.29 -6.44 33.89
N LEU A 560 -25.98 -6.36 35.18
CA LEU A 560 -24.64 -6.17 35.71
C LEU A 560 -24.07 -7.52 36.14
N THR A 561 -22.88 -7.83 35.64
CA THR A 561 -22.10 -9.03 35.95
C THR A 561 -20.74 -8.60 36.49
N ALA A 562 -20.24 -9.25 37.54
CA ALA A 562 -18.90 -9.05 38.09
C ALA A 562 -18.19 -10.40 38.23
N ASP A 563 -16.98 -10.52 37.68
CA ASP A 563 -16.18 -11.76 37.67
C ASP A 563 -16.97 -12.99 37.17
N ASN A 564 -17.76 -12.80 36.12
CA ASN A 564 -18.68 -13.77 35.50
C ASN A 564 -19.89 -14.20 36.35
N ALA A 565 -20.08 -13.63 37.54
CA ALA A 565 -21.29 -13.83 38.34
C ALA A 565 -22.29 -12.69 38.08
N VAL A 566 -23.56 -13.06 37.84
CA VAL A 566 -24.64 -12.08 37.70
C VAL A 566 -24.88 -11.42 39.05
N VAL A 567 -24.75 -10.09 39.10
CA VAL A 567 -24.98 -9.30 40.31
C VAL A 567 -26.44 -8.88 40.40
N MET A 568 -26.94 -8.23 39.35
CA MET A 568 -28.29 -7.67 39.33
C MET A 568 -28.81 -7.53 37.91
N THR A 569 -30.11 -7.70 37.71
CA THR A 569 -30.81 -7.42 36.45
C THR A 569 -31.97 -6.48 36.74
N LYS A 570 -32.18 -5.48 35.87
CA LYS A 570 -33.29 -4.54 35.95
C LYS A 570 -33.95 -4.36 34.58
N LYS A 571 -35.18 -3.84 34.57
CA LYS A 571 -35.94 -3.56 33.35
C LYS A 571 -35.97 -2.06 33.04
N MET A 572 -36.08 -1.71 31.77
CA MET A 572 -36.28 -0.36 31.25
C MET A 572 -37.29 -0.35 30.11
N VAL A 573 -37.89 0.80 29.84
CA VAL A 573 -38.94 0.97 28.82
C VAL A 573 -38.49 2.04 27.84
N LEU A 574 -38.30 1.66 26.57
CA LEU A 574 -38.07 2.59 25.47
C LEU A 574 -39.42 2.99 24.87
N MET A 575 -39.67 4.29 24.78
CA MET A 575 -40.89 4.84 24.20
C MET A 575 -40.52 5.90 23.17
N LYS A 576 -40.56 5.55 21.88
CA LYS A 576 -40.31 6.48 20.78
C LYS A 576 -41.47 7.41 20.51
#